data_AF-A0A0G1Y8Q2-F1
#
_entry.id   AF-A0A0G1Y8Q2-F1
#
_cell.length_a   1.000
_cell.length_b   1.000
_cell.length_c   1.000
_cell.angle_alpha   90.00
_cell.angle_beta   90.00
_cell.angle_gamma   90.00
#
_symmetry.space_group_name_H-M   'P 1'
#
loop_
_entity.id
_entity.type
_entity.pdbx_description
1 polymer ?
#
loop_
_entity_poly.entity_id
_entity_poly.type
_entity_poly.pdbx_seq_one_letter_code
_entity_poly.pdbx_strand_id
1 'polypeptide(L)'
;MTKNETKNQAKEALAPITISFGDVIVSKDPDQKLVIVDIGKGKWCAGSAIMEIDGKEAINLGKFGGTLWRDDIKEIIDHWDMDRIIAAINTYLRTSGSSGTLFDALRKNSVVPSRILK
;
A
#
# COMPACT_ATOMS: atom_id res chain seq x y z
N MET A 1 40.54 -1.14 36.56
CA MET A 1 40.34 -0.31 35.36
C MET A 1 39.42 -1.07 34.42
N THR A 2 38.15 -0.69 34.39
CA THR A 2 37.07 -1.29 33.60
C THR A 2 37.18 -0.84 32.14
N LYS A 3 37.28 -1.78 31.20
CA LYS A 3 37.05 -1.50 29.77
C LYS A 3 35.66 -2.05 29.41
N ASN A 4 34.66 -1.17 29.41
CA ASN A 4 33.38 -1.44 28.78
C ASN A 4 33.55 -1.25 27.28
N GLU A 5 33.70 -2.36 26.55
CA GLU A 5 33.63 -2.36 25.09
C GLU A 5 32.16 -2.36 24.67
N THR A 6 31.62 -1.16 24.46
CA THR A 6 30.32 -0.97 23.83
C THR A 6 30.43 -1.43 22.38
N LYS A 7 29.98 -2.67 22.10
CA LYS A 7 29.76 -3.13 20.73
C LYS A 7 28.64 -2.30 20.11
N ASN A 8 29.03 -1.26 19.37
CA ASN A 8 28.17 -0.58 18.41
C ASN A 8 27.72 -1.65 17.40
N GLN A 9 26.52 -2.20 17.59
CA GLN A 9 25.84 -2.96 16.56
C GLN A 9 25.55 -1.96 15.44
N ALA A 10 26.36 -2.01 14.39
CA ALA A 10 26.05 -1.36 13.13
C ALA A 10 24.69 -1.93 12.69
N LYS A 11 23.64 -1.09 12.73
CA LYS A 11 22.37 -1.41 12.08
C LYS A 11 22.72 -1.75 10.63
N GLU A 12 22.56 -3.00 10.25
CA GLU A 12 22.66 -3.43 8.86
C GLU A 12 21.74 -2.51 8.05
N ALA A 13 22.35 -1.72 7.17
CA ALA A 13 21.60 -0.89 6.24
C ALA A 13 20.92 -1.86 5.27
N LEU A 14 19.67 -2.22 5.56
CA LEU A 14 18.82 -2.99 4.67
C LEU A 14 18.85 -2.29 3.31
N ALA A 15 19.16 -3.05 2.26
CA ALA A 15 19.13 -2.55 0.90
C ALA A 15 17.77 -1.88 0.64
N PRO A 16 17.71 -0.75 -0.10
CA PRO A 16 16.47 -0.04 -0.31
C PRO A 16 15.44 -0.96 -0.95
N ILE A 17 14.29 -1.15 -0.28
CA ILE A 17 13.19 -1.95 -0.80
C ILE A 17 12.63 -1.24 -2.03
N THR A 18 12.73 -1.90 -3.18
CA THR A 18 12.07 -1.45 -4.41
C THR A 18 10.61 -1.85 -4.33
N ILE A 19 9.70 -0.88 -4.47
CA ILE A 19 8.25 -1.09 -4.45
C ILE A 19 7.63 -0.72 -5.80
N SER A 20 6.50 -1.34 -6.09
CA SER A 20 5.65 -1.13 -7.25
C SER A 20 4.21 -0.89 -6.81
N PHE A 21 3.40 -0.30 -7.69
CA PHE A 21 1.96 -0.24 -7.51
C PHE A 21 1.41 -1.68 -7.44
N GLY A 22 0.51 -1.93 -6.50
CA GLY A 22 -0.08 -3.26 -6.27
C GLY A 22 0.74 -4.17 -5.36
N ASP A 23 1.96 -3.80 -4.97
CA ASP A 23 2.71 -4.58 -3.98
C ASP A 23 1.98 -4.62 -2.65
N VAL A 24 1.85 -5.80 -2.08
CA VAL A 24 1.32 -5.99 -0.74
C VAL A 24 2.48 -6.06 0.23
N ILE A 25 2.46 -5.19 1.21
CA ILE A 25 3.54 -5.02 2.18
C ILE A 25 3.03 -5.24 3.60
N VAL A 26 3.97 -5.54 4.49
CA VAL A 26 3.78 -5.46 5.94
C VAL A 26 4.54 -4.24 6.43
N SER A 27 3.87 -3.32 7.15
CA SER A 27 4.53 -2.20 7.84
C SER A 27 5.15 -2.66 9.16
N LYS A 28 6.20 -1.97 9.63
CA LYS A 28 6.91 -2.31 10.88
C LYS A 28 6.17 -1.88 12.15
N ASP A 29 5.43 -0.79 12.11
CA ASP A 29 4.73 -0.22 13.29
C ASP A 29 3.49 0.60 12.88
N PRO A 30 2.26 0.12 13.12
CA PRO A 30 1.91 -1.22 13.57
C PRO A 30 2.17 -2.28 12.47
N ASP A 31 2.27 -3.56 12.85
CA ASP A 31 2.29 -4.69 11.90
C ASP A 31 0.94 -4.74 11.15
N GLN A 32 0.88 -4.10 9.99
CA GLN A 32 -0.32 -3.95 9.18
C GLN A 32 -0.04 -4.36 7.73
N LYS A 33 -0.99 -5.09 7.13
CA LYS A 33 -0.98 -5.43 5.71
C LYS A 33 -1.57 -4.28 4.88
N LEU A 34 -0.80 -3.78 3.94
CA LEU A 34 -1.14 -2.65 3.09
C LEU A 34 -0.88 -3.03 1.63
N VAL A 35 -1.74 -2.60 0.70
CA VAL A 35 -1.44 -2.64 -0.74
C VAL A 35 -1.00 -1.26 -1.21
N ILE A 36 0.11 -1.17 -1.93
CA ILE A 36 0.62 0.09 -2.47
C ILE A 36 -0.33 0.57 -3.58
N VAL A 37 -0.93 1.74 -3.36
CA VAL A 37 -1.85 2.39 -4.31
C VAL A 37 -1.27 3.65 -4.94
N ASP A 38 -0.19 4.18 -4.36
CA ASP A 38 0.65 5.22 -4.96
C ASP A 38 2.11 4.98 -4.55
N ILE A 39 3.01 4.91 -5.54
CA ILE A 39 4.45 4.71 -5.30
C ILE A 39 5.08 5.97 -4.67
N GLY A 40 4.42 7.13 -4.79
CA GLY A 40 4.88 8.41 -4.26
C GLY A 40 6.17 8.90 -4.93
N LYS A 41 6.88 9.80 -4.25
CA LYS A 41 8.21 10.29 -4.67
C LYS A 41 9.18 10.28 -3.49
N GLY A 42 10.42 9.86 -3.74
CA GLY A 42 11.47 9.85 -2.74
C GLY A 42 11.24 8.79 -1.66
N LYS A 43 11.13 9.20 -0.40
CA LYS A 43 11.09 8.30 0.76
C LYS A 43 9.71 7.82 1.18
N TRP A 44 8.64 8.34 0.57
CA TRP A 44 7.26 8.00 0.94
C TRP A 44 6.51 7.38 -0.24
N CYS A 45 5.47 6.62 0.10
CA CYS A 45 4.48 6.01 -0.78
C CYS A 45 3.12 6.04 -0.07
N ALA A 46 2.04 5.65 -0.74
CA ALA A 46 0.73 5.47 -0.11
C ALA A 46 0.30 4.00 -0.22
N GLY A 47 -0.07 3.43 0.93
CA GLY A 47 -0.61 2.07 1.01
C GLY A 47 -2.03 2.12 1.56
N SER A 48 -2.92 1.26 1.05
CA SER A 48 -4.27 1.08 1.59
C SER A 48 -4.35 -0.17 2.45
N ALA A 49 -4.95 -0.05 3.64
CA ALA A 49 -5.19 -1.20 4.52
C ALA A 49 -6.03 -2.27 3.83
N ILE A 50 -5.53 -3.50 3.82
CA ILE A 50 -6.31 -4.66 3.38
C ILE A 50 -7.21 -5.07 4.55
N MET A 51 -8.49 -5.24 4.26
CA MET A 51 -9.52 -5.64 5.23
C MET A 51 -10.52 -6.61 4.58
N GLU A 52 -11.39 -7.18 5.39
CA GLU A 52 -12.48 -8.04 4.94
C GLU A 52 -13.82 -7.39 5.27
N ILE A 53 -14.74 -7.39 4.30
CA ILE A 53 -16.12 -6.93 4.46
C ILE A 53 -17.02 -7.99 3.84
N ASP A 54 -17.94 -8.56 4.63
CA ASP A 54 -18.87 -9.60 4.20
C ASP A 54 -18.19 -10.80 3.50
N GLY A 55 -17.03 -11.24 4.01
CA GLY A 55 -16.27 -12.36 3.44
C GLY A 55 -15.51 -12.04 2.15
N LYS A 56 -15.42 -10.75 1.77
CA LYS A 56 -14.70 -10.30 0.57
C LYS A 56 -13.56 -9.37 0.93
N GLU A 57 -12.45 -9.51 0.22
CA GLU A 57 -11.34 -8.56 0.30
C GLU A 57 -11.81 -7.16 -0.08
N ALA A 58 -11.42 -6.20 0.73
CA ALA A 58 -11.66 -4.78 0.55
C ALA A 58 -10.39 -4.00 0.91
N ILE A 59 -10.26 -2.80 0.34
CA ILE A 59 -9.21 -1.87 0.77
C ILE A 59 -9.84 -0.64 1.41
N ASN A 60 -9.32 -0.24 2.56
CA ASN A 60 -9.81 0.94 3.26
C ASN A 60 -9.26 2.20 2.59
N LEU A 61 -10.12 2.86 1.81
CA LEU A 61 -9.81 4.08 1.08
C LEU A 61 -9.98 5.35 1.92
N GLY A 62 -10.40 5.19 3.18
CA GLY A 62 -10.56 6.27 4.14
C GLY A 62 -9.28 6.51 4.94
N LYS A 63 -9.44 6.54 6.27
CA LYS A 63 -8.48 7.06 7.26
C LYS A 63 -7.17 6.25 7.40
N PHE A 64 -7.06 5.08 6.76
CA PHE A 64 -5.93 4.15 6.93
C PHE A 64 -5.22 3.80 5.62
N GLY A 65 -5.49 4.57 4.55
CA GLY A 65 -4.66 4.62 3.36
C GLY A 65 -3.48 5.58 3.55
N GLY A 66 -2.70 5.38 4.61
CA GLY A 66 -1.74 6.37 5.09
C GLY A 66 -0.54 6.57 4.16
N THR A 67 0.06 7.75 4.24
CA THR A 67 1.45 7.97 3.80
C THR A 67 2.35 7.01 4.57
N LEU A 68 3.05 6.15 3.85
CA LEU A 68 3.98 5.16 4.36
C LEU A 68 5.40 5.57 3.99
N TRP A 69 6.31 5.60 4.96
CA TRP A 69 7.74 5.73 4.67
C TRP A 69 8.29 4.39 4.20
N ARG A 70 9.13 4.41 3.16
CA ARG A 70 9.74 3.19 2.63
C ARG A 70 10.58 2.44 3.67
N ASP A 71 11.16 3.17 4.61
CA ASP A 71 11.93 2.60 5.72
C ASP A 71 11.03 1.89 6.75
N ASP A 72 9.73 2.18 6.77
CA ASP A 72 8.74 1.50 7.62
C ASP A 72 8.20 0.22 6.99
N ILE A 73 8.59 -0.10 5.74
CA ILE A 73 8.26 -1.37 5.10
C ILE A 73 9.13 -2.46 5.71
N LYS A 74 8.48 -3.46 6.29
CA LYS A 74 9.12 -4.66 6.84
C LYS A 74 9.49 -5.61 5.71
N GLU A 75 8.51 -5.92 4.85
CA GLU A 75 8.64 -6.87 3.76
C GLU A 75 7.50 -6.69 2.74
N ILE A 76 7.74 -7.18 1.52
CA ILE A 76 6.72 -7.35 0.47
C ILE A 76 6.33 -8.83 0.47
N ILE A 77 5.03 -9.12 0.55
CA ILE A 77 4.50 -10.48 0.76
C ILE A 77 3.63 -11.02 -0.37
N ASP A 78 3.10 -10.14 -1.23
CA ASP A 78 2.24 -10.51 -2.37
C ASP A 78 2.23 -9.35 -3.39
N HIS A 79 1.62 -9.55 -4.55
CA HIS A 79 1.37 -8.52 -5.55
C HIS A 79 -0.04 -8.64 -6.12
N TRP A 80 -0.80 -7.55 -6.07
CA TRP A 80 -2.15 -7.48 -6.61
C TRP A 80 -2.14 -6.86 -8.00
N ASP A 81 -2.82 -7.52 -8.93
CA ASP A 81 -3.14 -6.90 -10.21
C ASP A 81 -4.22 -5.81 -10.05
N MET A 82 -4.37 -5.03 -11.13
CA MET A 82 -5.31 -3.91 -11.16
C MET A 82 -6.76 -4.36 -10.97
N ASP A 83 -7.13 -5.55 -11.46
CA ASP A 83 -8.50 -6.07 -11.38
C ASP A 83 -8.88 -6.43 -9.94
N ARG A 84 -7.97 -7.07 -9.18
CA ARG A 84 -8.14 -7.36 -7.76
C ARG A 84 -8.23 -6.08 -6.93
N ILE A 85 -7.39 -5.09 -7.23
CA ILE A 85 -7.45 -3.76 -6.57
C ILE A 85 -8.80 -3.10 -6.81
N ILE A 86 -9.26 -3.06 -8.08
CA ILE A 86 -10.58 -2.51 -8.43
C ILE A 86 -11.71 -3.28 -7.74
N ALA A 87 -11.63 -4.61 -7.68
CA ALA A 87 -12.62 -5.43 -6.98
C ALA A 87 -12.67 -5.07 -5.48
N ALA A 88 -11.53 -4.94 -4.82
CA ALA A 88 -11.45 -4.59 -3.40
C ALA A 88 -11.97 -3.17 -3.11
N ILE A 89 -11.71 -2.21 -4.02
CA ILE A 89 -12.28 -0.86 -3.96
C ILE A 89 -13.80 -0.92 -4.07
N ASN A 90 -14.32 -1.70 -5.02
CA ASN A 90 -15.76 -1.87 -5.21
C ASN A 90 -16.42 -2.46 -3.96
N THR A 91 -15.79 -3.43 -3.31
CA THR A 91 -16.27 -3.99 -2.04
C THR A 91 -16.39 -2.89 -0.99
N TYR A 92 -15.33 -2.09 -0.79
CA TYR A 92 -15.34 -0.99 0.18
C TYR A 92 -16.40 0.08 -0.12
N LEU A 93 -16.53 0.50 -1.38
CA LEU A 93 -17.44 1.57 -1.78
C LEU A 93 -18.92 1.16 -1.68
N ARG A 94 -19.24 -0.10 -1.94
CA ARG A 94 -20.60 -0.65 -1.76
C ARG A 94 -21.05 -0.56 -0.29
N THR A 95 -20.12 -0.76 0.63
CA THR A 95 -20.42 -0.76 2.07
C THR A 95 -20.34 0.63 2.68
N SER A 96 -19.49 1.53 2.16
CA SER A 96 -19.30 2.90 2.67
C SER A 96 -20.22 3.95 2.01
N GLY A 97 -21.08 3.57 1.07
CA GLY A 97 -22.07 4.45 0.43
C GLY A 97 -21.47 5.60 -0.42
N SER A 98 -20.16 5.61 -0.68
CA SER A 98 -19.42 6.76 -1.22
C SER A 98 -18.85 6.52 -2.62
N SER A 99 -19.58 5.79 -3.48
CA SER A 99 -19.08 5.19 -4.72
C SER A 99 -18.71 6.15 -5.87
N GLY A 100 -18.94 7.46 -5.76
CA GLY A 100 -18.81 8.39 -6.89
C GLY A 100 -17.40 8.96 -7.14
N THR A 101 -16.69 9.38 -6.11
CA THR A 101 -15.56 10.33 -6.26
C THR A 101 -14.19 9.67 -6.49
N LEU A 102 -13.99 8.44 -6.03
CA LEU A 102 -12.69 7.78 -6.14
C LEU A 102 -12.43 7.17 -7.52
N PHE A 103 -13.47 6.69 -8.20
CA PHE A 103 -13.35 6.14 -9.56
C PHE A 103 -12.79 7.16 -10.56
N ASP A 104 -13.16 8.43 -10.40
CA ASP A 104 -12.64 9.52 -11.23
C ASP A 104 -11.16 9.83 -10.94
N ALA A 105 -10.73 9.66 -9.69
CA ALA A 105 -9.33 9.85 -9.31
C ALA A 105 -8.43 8.71 -9.81
N LEU A 106 -8.88 7.46 -9.70
CA LEU A 106 -8.13 6.30 -10.19
C LEU A 106 -8.09 6.24 -11.71
N ARG A 107 -9.18 6.59 -12.40
CA ARG A 107 -9.19 6.67 -13.87
C ARG A 107 -8.26 7.77 -14.40
N LYS A 108 -8.10 8.89 -13.68
CA LYS A 108 -7.16 9.96 -14.06
C LYS A 108 -5.69 9.56 -13.88
N ASN A 109 -5.38 8.67 -12.92
CA ASN A 109 -4.02 8.26 -12.60
C ASN A 109 -3.60 6.94 -13.29
N SER A 110 -4.55 6.11 -13.73
CA SER A 110 -4.27 4.96 -14.58
C SER A 110 -4.05 5.43 -16.01
N VAL A 111 -2.79 5.42 -16.45
CA VAL A 111 -2.38 5.67 -17.84
C VAL A 111 -2.76 4.46 -18.70
N VAL A 112 -4.05 4.22 -18.88
CA VAL A 112 -4.56 3.21 -19.82
C VAL A 112 -5.38 3.95 -20.87
N PRO A 113 -4.91 4.03 -22.13
CA PRO A 113 -5.69 4.64 -23.20
C PRO A 113 -6.97 3.81 -23.38
N SER A 114 -8.11 4.43 -23.12
CA SER A 114 -9.41 3.80 -23.31
C SER A 114 -9.57 3.43 -24.79
N ARG A 115 -9.56 2.13 -25.09
CA ARG A 115 -10.11 1.64 -26.36
C ARG A 115 -11.62 1.81 -26.30
N ILE A 116 -12.12 2.85 -26.97
CA ILE A 116 -13.52 2.96 -27.35
C ILE A 116 -13.78 1.79 -28.31
N LEU A 117 -14.56 0.80 -27.88
CA LEU A 117 -15.19 -0.15 -28.80
C LEU A 117 -16.25 0.62 -29.58
N LYS A 118 -16.04 0.75 -30.89
CA LYS A 118 -17.04 1.21 -31.85
C LYS A 118 -18.11 0.15 -32.06
#